data_AF-A0A553ZCC4-F1
#
_entry.id   AF-A0A553ZCC4-F1
#
_cell.length_a   1.000
_cell.length_b   1.000
_cell.length_c   1.000
_cell.angle_alpha   90.00
_cell.angle_beta   90.00
_cell.angle_gamma   90.00
#
_symmetry.space_group_name_H-M   'P 1'
#
loop_
_entity.id
_entity.type
_entity.pdbx_description
1 polymer ?
#
loop_
_entity_poly.entity_id
_entity_poly.type
_entity_poly.pdbx_seq_one_letter_code
_entity_poly.pdbx_strand_id
1 'polypeptide(L)'
;MWKKSELRAAPAPLEGPVVGTITGGTLIWCVLFLGQLPFYGWFADGGHAWWVWTCLAGGGLGCLGIVYVRKRDAAIKRAARAAAEATAADAA
;
A
#
# COMPACT_ATOMS: atom_id res chain seq x y z
N MET A 1 -37.19 -20.31 -0.83
CA MET A 1 -36.41 -21.25 0.01
C MET A 1 -34.92 -20.93 -0.14
N TRP A 2 -34.42 -19.94 0.60
CA TRP A 2 -33.02 -19.49 0.57
C TRP A 2 -32.26 -20.27 1.65
N LYS A 3 -31.41 -21.24 1.25
CA LYS A 3 -30.52 -21.92 2.19
C LYS A 3 -29.42 -20.94 2.60
N LYS A 4 -29.41 -20.51 3.86
CA LYS A 4 -28.26 -19.86 4.50
C LYS A 4 -27.18 -20.93 4.69
N SER A 5 -26.53 -21.31 3.60
CA SER A 5 -25.42 -22.27 3.61
C SER A 5 -24.24 -21.63 4.33
N GLU A 6 -23.98 -22.11 5.55
CA GLU A 6 -22.66 -22.25 6.14
C GLU A 6 -21.69 -21.11 5.82
N LEU A 7 -21.76 -20.03 6.61
CA LEU A 7 -20.66 -19.07 6.71
C LEU A 7 -19.41 -19.86 7.12
N ARG A 8 -18.60 -20.26 6.13
CA ARG A 8 -17.29 -20.88 6.32
C ARG A 8 -16.53 -19.96 7.26
N ALA A 9 -16.03 -20.49 8.38
CA ALA A 9 -15.22 -19.70 9.31
C ALA A 9 -14.13 -18.98 8.52
N ALA A 10 -13.99 -17.67 8.75
CA ALA A 10 -13.07 -16.85 7.98
C ALA A 10 -11.69 -17.54 7.97
N PRO A 11 -11.11 -17.82 6.78
CA PRO A 11 -9.79 -18.43 6.71
C PRO A 11 -8.80 -17.56 7.49
N ALA A 12 -7.76 -18.18 8.06
CA ALA A 12 -6.72 -17.46 8.78
C ALA A 12 -6.27 -16.22 7.98
N PRO A 13 -6.05 -15.06 8.63
CA PRO A 13 -5.74 -13.82 7.92
C PRO A 13 -4.58 -14.04 6.94
N LEU A 14 -4.84 -13.75 5.67
CA LEU A 14 -3.79 -13.71 4.66
C LEU A 14 -2.83 -12.57 5.00
N GLU A 15 -1.74 -12.90 5.67
CA GLU A 15 -0.60 -11.99 5.88
C GLU A 15 0.18 -11.82 4.57
N GLY A 16 -0.45 -11.18 3.57
CA GLY A 16 0.24 -10.75 2.36
C GLY A 16 1.19 -9.59 2.68
N PRO A 17 2.27 -9.39 1.89
CA PRO A 17 3.17 -8.25 2.03
C PRO A 17 2.50 -6.96 1.56
N VAL A 18 1.52 -6.45 2.32
CA VAL A 18 0.73 -5.25 2.01
C VAL A 18 1.64 -4.05 1.79
N VAL A 19 2.70 -3.92 2.60
CA VAL A 19 3.72 -2.87 2.45
C VAL A 19 4.41 -2.95 1.10
N GLY A 20 4.78 -4.16 0.67
CA GLY A 20 5.43 -4.42 -0.61
C GLY A 20 4.52 -4.04 -1.78
N THR A 21 3.25 -4.46 -1.75
CA THR A 21 2.29 -4.17 -2.83
C THR A 21 2.00 -2.68 -2.96
N ILE A 22 1.73 -1.99 -1.84
CA ILE A 22 1.47 -0.54 -1.82
C ILE A 22 2.70 0.22 -2.34
N THR A 23 3.90 -0.17 -1.90
CA THR A 23 5.15 0.46 -2.32
C THR A 23 5.41 0.21 -3.81
N GLY A 24 5.23 -1.02 -4.29
CA GLY A 24 5.43 -1.39 -5.69
C GLY A 24 4.50 -0.63 -6.63
N GLY A 25 3.20 -0.60 -6.32
CA GLY A 25 2.21 0.16 -7.09
C GLY A 25 2.54 1.66 -7.12
N THR A 26 2.90 2.24 -5.96
CA THR A 26 3.30 3.66 -5.87
C THR A 26 4.55 3.94 -6.71
N LEU A 27 5.56 3.07 -6.64
CA LEU A 27 6.81 3.25 -7.37
C LEU A 27 6.56 3.21 -8.88
N ILE A 28 5.76 2.26 -9.36
CA ILE A 28 5.37 2.18 -10.79
C ILE A 28 4.71 3.48 -11.24
N TRP A 29 3.70 3.98 -10.51
CA TRP A 29 3.03 5.23 -10.85
C TRP A 29 3.95 6.44 -10.81
N CYS A 30 4.88 6.49 -9.85
CA CYS A 30 5.85 7.57 -9.72
C CYS A 30 6.85 7.55 -10.89
N VAL A 31 7.37 6.38 -11.26
CA VAL A 31 8.27 6.20 -12.41
C VAL A 31 7.57 6.55 -13.71
N LEU A 32 6.32 6.11 -13.91
CA LEU A 32 5.51 6.51 -15.06
C LEU A 32 5.33 8.03 -15.12
N PHE A 33 5.03 8.68 -13.98
CA PHE A 33 4.91 10.14 -13.90
C PHE A 33 6.21 10.87 -14.25
N LEU A 34 7.35 10.36 -13.82
CA LEU A 34 8.65 10.94 -14.15
C LEU A 34 9.02 10.71 -15.62
N GLY A 35 8.72 9.54 -16.18
CA GLY A 35 9.01 9.21 -17.57
C GLY A 35 8.20 10.00 -18.60
N GLN A 36 6.98 10.41 -18.25
CA GLN A 36 6.11 11.21 -19.11
C GLN A 36 6.41 12.73 -19.06
N LEU A 37 7.03 13.25 -18.00
CA LEU A 37 7.31 14.69 -17.83
C LEU A 37 8.13 15.31 -18.97
N PRO A 38 9.21 14.67 -19.47
CA PRO A 38 9.96 15.17 -20.63
C PRO A 38 9.12 15.28 -21.90
N PHE A 39 8.05 14.48 -22.00
CA PHE A 39 7.16 14.41 -23.16
C PHE A 39 5.83 15.13 -22.92
N TYR A 40 5.70 15.94 -21.86
CA TYR A 40 4.45 16.57 -21.48
C TYR A 40 3.82 17.40 -22.60
N GLY A 41 4.64 18.14 -23.37
CA GLY A 41 4.17 18.91 -24.53
C GLY A 41 3.48 18.03 -25.59
N TRP A 42 4.08 16.88 -25.93
CA TRP A 42 3.48 15.93 -26.88
C TRP A 42 2.16 15.33 -26.37
N PHE A 43 2.07 15.03 -25.07
CA PHE A 43 0.83 14.58 -24.44
C PHE A 43 -0.25 15.67 -24.41
N ALA A 44 0.13 16.93 -24.20
CA ALA A 44 -0.78 18.07 -24.21
C ALA A 44 -1.31 18.35 -25.62
N ASP A 45 -0.43 18.39 -26.62
CA ASP A 45 -0.78 18.62 -28.02
C ASP A 45 -1.63 17.48 -28.59
N GLY A 46 -1.37 16.24 -28.15
CA GLY A 46 -2.14 15.06 -28.53
C GLY A 46 -3.44 14.86 -27.75
N GLY A 47 -3.79 15.72 -26.79
CA GLY A 47 -5.02 15.59 -25.98
C GLY A 47 -4.99 14.48 -24.91
N HIS A 48 -3.83 13.90 -24.63
CA HIS A 48 -3.64 12.81 -23.67
C HIS A 48 -3.12 13.30 -22.30
N ALA A 49 -3.09 14.61 -22.04
CA ALA A 49 -2.64 15.18 -20.76
C ALA A 49 -3.38 14.60 -19.54
N TRP A 50 -4.60 14.07 -19.69
CA TRP A 50 -5.33 13.35 -18.62
C TRP A 50 -4.54 12.15 -18.05
N TRP A 51 -3.77 11.44 -18.88
CA TRP A 51 -2.92 10.33 -18.44
C TRP A 51 -1.83 10.83 -17.47
N VAL A 52 -1.32 12.04 -17.71
CA VAL A 52 -0.29 12.64 -16.87
C VAL A 52 -0.83 12.92 -15.47
N TRP A 53 -2.04 13.49 -15.41
CA TRP A 53 -2.74 13.77 -14.15
C TRP A 53 -3.12 12.49 -13.41
N THR A 54 -3.46 11.41 -14.12
CA THR A 54 -3.73 10.11 -13.52
C THR A 54 -2.48 9.56 -12.83
N CYS A 55 -1.32 9.64 -13.48
CA CYS A 55 -0.06 9.22 -12.86
C CYS A 55 0.35 10.11 -11.69
N LEU A 56 0.10 11.42 -11.79
CA LEU A 56 0.34 12.35 -10.68
C LEU A 56 -0.55 12.03 -9.47
N ALA A 57 -1.83 11.76 -9.69
CA ALA A 57 -2.75 11.36 -8.63
C ALA A 57 -2.35 10.01 -8.01
N GLY A 58 -2.00 9.02 -8.83
CA GLY A 58 -1.52 7.71 -8.36
C GLY A 58 -0.22 7.80 -7.56
N GLY A 59 0.77 8.54 -8.06
CA GLY A 59 2.04 8.77 -7.36
C GLY A 59 1.88 9.59 -6.08
N GLY A 60 1.07 10.65 -6.11
CA GLY A 60 0.80 11.51 -4.97
C GLY A 60 0.05 10.80 -3.85
N LEU A 61 -1.05 10.10 -4.18
CA LEU A 61 -1.79 9.28 -3.21
C LEU A 61 -0.95 8.10 -2.69
N GLY A 62 -0.12 7.51 -3.55
CA GLY A 62 0.79 6.44 -3.16
C GLY A 62 1.85 6.88 -2.14
N CYS A 63 2.41 8.09 -2.27
CA CYS A 63 3.35 8.64 -1.28
C CYS A 63 2.73 8.73 0.12
N LEU A 64 1.47 9.18 0.21
CA LEU A 64 0.72 9.22 1.47
C LEU A 64 0.45 7.80 2.02
N GLY A 65 0.11 6.85 1.13
CA GLY A 65 -0.08 5.44 1.48
C GLY A 65 1.17 4.79 2.07
N ILE A 66 2.36 5.08 1.53
CA ILE A 66 3.63 4.57 2.05
C ILE A 66 3.88 5.06 3.48
N VAL A 67 3.68 6.37 3.75
CA VAL A 67 3.85 6.91 5.12
C VAL A 67 2.90 6.22 6.09
N TYR A 68 1.64 6.04 5.71
CA TYR A 68 0.64 5.39 6.54
C TYR A 68 1.02 3.93 6.87
N VAL A 69 1.36 3.14 5.85
CA VAL A 69 1.68 1.72 6.02
C VAL A 69 2.97 1.53 6.82
N ARG A 70 4.00 2.36 6.59
CA ARG A 70 5.24 2.31 7.39
C ARG A 70 4.99 2.66 8.85
N LYS A 71 4.13 3.65 9.14
CA LYS A 71 3.77 3.99 10.53
C LYS A 71 2.98 2.86 11.20
N ARG A 72 2.07 2.21 10.49
CA ARG A 72 1.35 1.02 10.98
C ARG A 72 2.28 -0.14 11.28
N ASP A 73 3.16 -0.49 10.34
CA ASP A 73 4.11 -1.59 10.50
C ASP A 73 5.07 -1.34 11.68
N ALA A 74 5.55 -0.10 11.82
CA ALA A 74 6.38 0.29 12.96
C ALA A 74 5.64 0.19 14.31
N ALA A 75 4.35 0.55 14.36
CA ALA A 75 3.55 0.42 15.58
C ALA A 75 3.32 -1.04 15.97
N ILE A 76 3.00 -1.90 15.00
CA ILE A 76 2.80 -3.34 15.23
C ILE A 76 4.09 -4.00 15.73
N LYS A 77 5.23 -3.70 15.09
CA LYS A 77 6.55 -4.23 15.51
C LYS A 77 6.93 -3.80 16.92
N ARG A 78 6.59 -2.56 17.33
CA ARG A 78 6.82 -2.10 18.71
C ARG A 78 5.97 -2.85 19.72
N ALA A 79 4.69 -3.06 19.43
CA ALA A 79 3.80 -3.82 20.31
C ALA A 79 4.25 -5.28 20.45
N ALA A 80 4.66 -5.92 19.35
CA ALA A 80 5.18 -7.28 19.37
C ALA A 80 6.46 -7.40 20.21
N ARG A 81 7.38 -6.43 20.11
CA ARG A 81 8.60 -6.39 20.94
C ARG A 81 8.29 -6.24 22.42
N ALA A 82 7.37 -5.35 22.80
CA ALA A 82 6.98 -5.15 24.19
C ALA A 82 6.33 -6.41 24.80
N ALA A 83 5.51 -7.14 24.02
CA ALA A 83 4.93 -8.40 24.46
C ALA A 83 6.00 -9.49 24.68
N ALA A 84 6.98 -9.60 23.78
CA ALA A 84 8.09 -10.54 23.92
C ALA A 84 8.96 -10.24 25.15
N GLU A 85 9.23 -8.96 25.43
CA GLU A 85 9.96 -8.53 26.63
C GLU A 85 9.19 -8.85 27.92
N ALA A 86 7.86 -8.67 27.92
CA ALA A 86 7.01 -9.05 29.06
C ALA A 86 6.99 -10.57 29.30
N THR A 87 6.90 -11.38 28.24
CA THR A 87 7.00 -12.84 28.35
C THR A 87 8.36 -13.28 28.86
N ALA A 88 9.45 -12.65 28.42
CA ALA A 88 10.80 -12.95 28.91
C ALA A 88 10.99 -12.57 30.39
N ALA A 89 10.33 -11.50 30.86
CA ALA A 89 10.35 -11.08 32.25
C ALA A 89 9.52 -12.00 33.16
N ASP A 90 8.41 -12.56 32.68
CA ASP A 90 7.58 -13.54 33.43
C ASP A 90 8.28 -14.91 33.56
N ALA A 91 9.13 -15.25 32.61
CA ALA A 91 9.89 -16.50 32.60
C ALA A 91 11.19 -16.48 33.41
N ALA A 92 11.57 -15.35 34.01
CA ALA A 92 12.80 -15.12 34.76
C ALA A 92 12.53 -15.01 36.27
#